data_AF-A0A851FAF2-F1
#
_entry.id   AF-A0A851FAF2-F1
#
_cell.length_a   1.000
_cell.length_b   1.000
_cell.length_c   1.000
_cell.angle_alpha   90.00
_cell.angle_beta   90.00
_cell.angle_gamma   90.00
#
_symmetry.space_group_name_H-M   'P 1'
#
loop_
_entity.id
_entity.type
_entity.pdbx_description
1 polymer ?
#
loop_
_entity_poly.entity_id
_entity_poly.type
_entity_poly.pdbx_seq_one_letter_code
_entity_poly.pdbx_strand_id
1 'polypeptide(L)' 'MRFLFLIFAAFLLVSLAAPGYGKILKTCKGVGYCSNWCSKVDTWSFSADCKKYCCVPPAWKAK' A
#
# COMPACT_ATOMS: atom_id res chain seq x y z
N MET A 1 -4.85 -32.26 -8.95
CA MET A 1 -5.40 -31.34 -7.93
C MET A 1 -4.34 -30.58 -7.12
N ARG A 2 -3.17 -31.15 -6.79
CA ARG A 2 -2.14 -30.47 -5.98
C ARG A 2 -1.44 -29.29 -6.66
N PHE A 3 -1.28 -29.34 -7.98
CA PHE A 3 -0.57 -28.31 -8.75
C PHE A 3 -1.32 -26.96 -8.79
N LEU A 4 -2.64 -26.99 -8.99
CA LEU A 4 -3.49 -25.79 -8.97
C LEU A 4 -3.47 -25.12 -7.59
N PHE A 5 -3.41 -25.91 -6.51
CA PHE A 5 -3.27 -25.42 -5.15
C PHE A 5 -1.96 -24.66 -4.93
N LEU A 6 -0.86 -25.13 -5.51
CA LEU A 6 0.44 -24.46 -5.40
C LEU A 6 0.44 -23.10 -6.13
N ILE A 7 -0.16 -23.04 -7.32
CA ILE A 7 -0.31 -21.78 -8.08
C ILE A 7 -1.18 -20.80 -7.28
N PHE A 8 -2.32 -21.25 -6.77
CA PHE A 8 -3.22 -20.42 -5.98
C PHE A 8 -2.55 -19.90 -4.71
N ALA A 9 -1.81 -20.76 -3.99
CA ALA A 9 -1.06 -20.36 -2.81
C ALA A 9 0.00 -19.30 -3.14
N ALA A 10 0.78 -19.49 -4.22
CA ALA A 10 1.75 -18.49 -4.67
C ALA A 10 1.09 -17.15 -5.02
N PHE A 11 -0.06 -17.18 -5.71
CA PHE A 11 -0.80 -15.98 -6.08
C PHE A 11 -1.36 -15.23 -4.86
N LEU A 12 -1.89 -15.97 -3.87
CA LEU A 12 -2.34 -15.41 -2.61
C LEU A 12 -1.19 -14.80 -1.80
N LEU A 13 -0.04 -15.47 -1.73
CA LEU A 13 1.15 -14.96 -1.05
C LEU A 13 1.63 -13.64 -1.67
N VAL A 14 1.67 -13.56 -3.00
CA VAL A 14 2.01 -12.31 -3.72
C VAL A 14 0.98 -11.21 -3.46
N SER A 15 -0.32 -11.56 -3.47
CA SER A 15 -1.40 -10.60 -3.21
C SER A 15 -1.39 -10.09 -1.76
N LEU A 16 -1.02 -10.93 -0.80
CA LEU A 16 -0.89 -10.57 0.62
C LEU A 16 0.38 -9.76 0.89
N ALA A 17 1.46 -10.03 0.15
CA ALA A 17 2.70 -9.27 0.19
C ALA A 17 2.61 -7.91 -0.51
N ALA A 18 1.59 -7.69 -1.34
CA ALA A 18 1.29 -6.36 -1.85
C ALA A 18 0.88 -5.47 -0.65
N PRO A 19 1.67 -4.44 -0.30
CA PRO A 19 1.39 -3.60 0.86
C PRO A 19 0.00 -3.02 0.70
N GLY A 20 -0.87 -3.33 1.67
CA GLY A 20 -2.32 -3.14 1.60
C GLY A 20 -2.75 -1.86 0.90
N TYR A 21 -3.04 -1.99 -0.39
CA TYR A 21 -3.53 -0.92 -1.24
C TYR A 21 -4.86 -0.42 -0.66
N GLY A 22 -4.94 0.88 -0.34
CA GLY A 22 -6.21 1.52 0.01
C GLY A 22 -6.57 1.62 1.50
N LYS A 23 -5.63 1.51 2.45
CA LYS A 23 -5.95 1.86 3.85
C LYS A 23 -6.25 3.37 3.98
N ILE A 24 -7.35 3.71 4.64
CA ILE A 24 -7.70 5.09 5.01
C ILE A 24 -6.83 5.48 6.20
N LEU A 25 -5.94 6.44 6.00
CA LEU A 25 -5.03 6.95 7.01
C LEU A 25 -5.61 8.24 7.59
N LYS A 26 -5.84 8.29 8.91
CA LYS A 26 -6.40 9.49 9.56
C LYS A 26 -5.57 10.73 9.28
N THR A 27 -4.24 10.60 9.29
CA THR A 27 -3.31 11.70 9.03
C THR A 27 -2.15 11.32 8.14
N CYS A 28 -1.90 12.12 7.10
CA CYS A 28 -0.77 11.95 6.19
C CYS A 28 0.52 12.62 6.70
N LYS A 29 0.36 13.66 7.52
CA LYS A 29 1.48 14.46 8.04
C LYS A 29 2.38 13.60 8.93
N GLY A 30 3.64 13.41 8.52
CA GLY A 30 4.66 12.65 9.25
C GLY A 30 4.77 11.17 8.86
N VAL A 31 3.83 10.65 8.08
CA VAL A 31 3.83 9.26 7.57
C VAL A 31 3.98 9.20 6.06
N GLY A 32 3.72 10.30 5.36
CA GLY A 32 3.61 10.37 3.91
C GLY A 32 3.79 11.77 3.34
N TYR A 33 3.68 11.88 2.03
CA TYR A 33 3.56 13.15 1.29
C TYR A 33 2.25 13.16 0.49
N CYS A 34 1.59 14.33 0.36
CA CYS A 34 0.37 14.44 -0.45
C CYS A 34 0.72 14.57 -1.94
N SER A 35 0.14 13.74 -2.81
CA SER A 35 0.29 13.85 -4.26
C SER A 35 -0.98 13.42 -5.00
N ASN A 36 -1.08 13.78 -6.28
CA ASN A 36 -2.14 13.29 -7.17
C ASN A 36 -1.89 11.84 -7.57
N TRP A 37 -0.62 11.44 -7.62
CA TRP A 37 -0.14 10.13 -8.02
C TRP A 37 1.03 9.75 -7.13
N CYS A 38 1.05 8.52 -6.66
CA CYS A 38 2.14 7.98 -5.87
C CYS A 38 3.08 7.19 -6.77
N SER A 39 4.37 7.13 -6.42
CA SER A 39 5.31 6.26 -7.13
C SER A 39 4.87 4.79 -6.98
N LYS A 40 5.21 3.93 -7.95
CA LYS A 40 4.84 2.50 -7.91
C LYS A 40 5.33 1.76 -6.65
N VAL A 41 6.39 2.26 -6.03
CA VAL A 41 6.96 1.73 -4.79
C VAL A 41 6.25 2.24 -3.55
N ASP A 42 5.52 3.35 -3.66
CA ASP A 42 4.85 4.00 -2.54
C ASP A 42 3.45 3.42 -2.38
N THR A 43 3.06 3.15 -1.15
CA THR A 43 1.69 2.76 -0.84
C THR A 43 0.83 4.02 -0.82
N TRP A 44 -0.24 4.04 -1.61
CA TRP A 44 -1.18 5.14 -1.58
C TRP A 44 -2.30 4.88 -0.56
N SER A 45 -2.64 5.91 0.19
CA SER A 45 -3.68 5.93 1.21
C SER A 45 -4.56 7.15 1.03
N PHE A 46 -5.86 7.03 1.35
CA PHE A 46 -6.73 8.21 1.47
C PHE A 46 -6.54 8.82 2.85
N SER A 47 -6.33 10.13 2.93
CA SER A 47 -6.24 10.85 4.21
C SER A 47 -7.08 12.10 4.19
N ALA A 48 -7.73 12.42 5.31
CA ALA A 48 -8.53 13.64 5.45
C ALA A 48 -7.69 14.92 5.31
N ASP A 49 -6.39 14.83 5.63
CA ASP A 49 -5.46 15.96 5.54
C ASP A 49 -5.01 16.27 4.10
N CYS A 50 -5.13 15.31 3.19
CA CYS A 50 -4.79 15.50 1.78
C CYS A 50 -6.06 15.47 0.94
N LYS A 51 -6.35 16.53 0.18
CA LYS A 51 -7.48 16.56 -0.77
C LYS A 51 -7.44 15.46 -1.86
N LYS A 52 -6.32 14.72 -1.97
CA LYS A 52 -6.05 13.71 -3.00
C LYS A 52 -5.55 12.41 -2.34
N TYR A 53 -4.36 11.93 -2.71
CA TYR A 53 -3.76 10.74 -2.12
C TYR A 53 -2.61 11.11 -1.19
N CYS A 54 -2.49 10.35 -0.10
CA CYS A 54 -1.33 10.31 0.76
C CYS A 54 -0.41 9.19 0.27
N CYS A 55 0.78 9.54 -0.18
CA CYS A 55 1.80 8.60 -0.63
C CYS A 55 2.73 8.26 0.54
N VAL A 56 2.76 6.99 0.91
CA VAL A 56 3.57 6.45 2.00
C VAL A 56 4.67 5.58 1.39
N PRO A 57 5.92 6.06 1.29
CA PRO A 57 7.07 5.26 0.93
C PRO A 57 7.27 4.13 1.95
N PRO A 58 7.67 2.94 1.49
CA PRO A 58 7.83 1.76 2.34
C PRO A 58 8.90 1.97 3.43
N ALA A 59 9.88 2.84 3.18
CA ALA A 59 10.93 3.18 4.14
C ALA A 59 10.42 3.97 5.36
N TRP A 60 9.25 4.63 5.31
CA TRP A 60 8.70 5.36 6.47
C TRP A 60 8.07 4.44 7.53
N LYS A 61 7.81 3.16 7.22
CA LYS A 61 7.28 2.17 8.17
C LYS A 61 8.34 1.58 9.11
N ALA A 62 9.62 1.95 8.98
CA ALA A 62 10.75 1.30 9.66
C ALA A 62 11.48 2.20 10.68
N LYS A 63 10.81 3.19 11.29
CA LYS A 63 11.37 3.95 12.42
C LYS A 63 10.52 3.80 13.67
#